data_AF-A0A3D9RVL6-F1
#
_entry.id   AF-A0A3D9RVL6-F1
#
_cell.length_a   1.000
_cell.length_b   1.000
_cell.length_c   1.000
_cell.angle_alpha   90.00
_cell.angle_beta   90.00
_cell.angle_gamma   90.00
#
_symmetry.space_group_name_H-M   'P 1'
#
loop_
_entity.id
_entity.type
_entity.pdbx_description
1 polymer ?
#
loop_
_entity_poly.entity_id
_entity_poly.type
_entity_poly.pdbx_seq_one_letter_code
_entity_poly.pdbx_strand_id
1 'polypeptide(L)' 'MTPAFILMTSDLQGSLDYMKELGVELVTEIEHDHWFVVKDPDGNKVMICRE' A
#
# COMPACT_ATOMS: atom_id res chain seq x y z
N MET A 1 12.31 8.01 -0.37
CA MET A 1 11.27 8.01 0.69
C MET A 1 11.42 6.70 1.43
N THR A 2 11.50 6.72 2.77
CA THR A 2 11.64 5.49 3.57
C THR A 2 10.29 5.14 4.19
N PRO A 3 9.64 4.02 3.83
CA PRO A 3 8.42 3.57 4.49
C PRO A 3 8.73 3.09 5.90
N ALA A 4 7.76 3.20 6.81
CA ALA A 4 7.91 2.68 8.17
C ALA A 4 7.90 1.14 8.17
N PHE A 5 7.09 0.55 7.29
CA PHE A 5 6.95 -0.89 7.14
C PHE A 5 6.76 -1.27 5.67
N ILE A 6 7.25 -2.46 5.31
CA ILE A 6 7.01 -3.10 4.01
C ILE A 6 6.23 -4.39 4.28
N LEU A 7 5.09 -4.53 3.60
CA LEU A 7 4.29 -5.74 3.60
C LEU A 7 4.40 -6.40 2.22
N MET A 8 4.58 -7.71 2.19
CA MET A 8 4.61 -8.50 0.96
C MET A 8 3.24 -9.13 0.73
N THR A 9 2.80 -9.15 -0.52
CA THR A 9 1.53 -9.78 -0.93
C THR A 9 1.68 -10.48 -2.27
N SER A 10 0.97 -11.58 -2.48
CA SER A 10 0.88 -12.24 -3.79
C SER A 10 -0.25 -11.67 -4.66
N ASP A 11 -1.20 -10.94 -4.06
CA ASP A 11 -2.32 -10.29 -4.73
C ASP A 11 -2.30 -8.77 -4.48
N LEU A 12 -1.54 -8.07 -5.33
CA LEU A 12 -1.34 -6.62 -5.21
C LEU A 12 -2.64 -5.84 -5.48
N GLN A 13 -3.43 -6.28 -6.46
CA GLN A 13 -4.68 -5.61 -6.83
C GLN A 13 -5.74 -5.79 -5.74
N GLY A 14 -5.94 -7.02 -5.25
CA GLY A 14 -6.89 -7.25 -4.15
C GLY A 14 -6.50 -6.51 -2.86
N SER A 15 -5.19 -6.37 -2.60
CA SER A 15 -4.70 -5.56 -1.48
C SER A 15 -5.02 -4.08 -1.65
N LEU A 16 -4.87 -3.53 -2.86
CA LEU A 16 -5.22 -2.14 -3.17
C LEU A 16 -6.73 -1.89 -3.02
N ASP A 17 -7.56 -2.77 -3.58
CA ASP A 17 -9.02 -2.65 -3.53
C ASP A 17 -9.53 -2.70 -2.09
N TYR A 18 -8.99 -3.63 -1.27
CA TYR A 18 -9.30 -3.70 0.15
C TYR A 18 -8.94 -2.41 0.91
N MET A 19 -7.78 -1.81 0.63
CA MET A 19 -7.38 -0.55 1.26
C MET A 19 -8.29 0.62 0.85
N LYS A 20 -8.77 0.65 -0.40
CA LYS A 20 -9.76 1.62 -0.88
C LYS A 20 -11.10 1.45 -0.17
N GLU A 21 -11.58 0.22 -0.03
CA GLU A 21 -12.83 -0.09 0.70
C GLU A 21 -12.76 0.31 2.18
N LEU A 22 -11.59 0.13 2.80
CA LEU A 22 -11.34 0.59 4.17
C LEU A 22 -11.30 2.12 4.31
N GLY A 23 -11.21 2.88 3.20
CA GLY A 23 -11.09 4.33 3.22
C GLY A 23 -9.72 4.82 3.69
N VAL A 24 -8.68 4.00 3.51
CA VAL A 24 -7.29 4.38 3.86
C VAL A 24 -6.79 5.46 2.90
N GLU A 25 -5.98 6.40 3.40
CA GLU A 25 -5.36 7.41 2.55
C GLU A 25 -4.30 6.77 1.64
N LEU A 26 -4.56 6.75 0.34
CA LEU A 26 -3.59 6.34 -0.68
C LEU A 26 -2.57 7.46 -0.93
N VAL A 27 -1.30 7.11 -0.81
CA VAL A 27 -0.18 8.00 -1.16
C VAL A 27 0.18 7.85 -2.64
N THR A 28 0.16 6.62 -3.13
CA THR A 28 0.34 6.26 -4.54
C THR A 28 -0.65 5.16 -4.92
N GLU A 29 -0.94 5.05 -6.21
CA GLU A 29 -1.54 3.83 -6.78
C GLU A 29 -0.45 2.76 -6.96
N ILE A 30 -0.76 1.68 -7.70
CA ILE A 30 0.24 0.67 -8.08
C ILE A 30 1.23 1.30 -9.07
N GLU A 31 2.49 1.35 -8.63
CA GLU A 31 3.63 1.82 -9.40
C GLU A 31 4.38 0.63 -10.01
N HIS A 32 4.60 0.69 -11.32
CA HIS A 32 5.33 -0.31 -12.09
C HIS A 32 4.82 -1.76 -11.91
N ASP A 33 3.53 -1.95 -11.61
CA ASP A 33 2.91 -3.27 -11.30
C ASP A 33 3.54 -4.01 -10.10
N HIS A 34 4.28 -3.29 -9.25
CA HIS A 34 5.14 -3.90 -8.23
C HIS A 34 4.78 -3.48 -6.80
N TRP A 35 4.34 -2.24 -6.57
CA TRP A 35 4.06 -1.76 -5.21
C TRP A 35 3.10 -0.57 -5.18
N PHE A 36 2.48 -0.31 -4.03
CA PHE A 36 1.76 0.94 -3.73
C PHE A 36 2.01 1.37 -2.28
N VAL A 37 1.69 2.62 -1.95
CA VAL A 37 1.89 3.17 -0.60
C VAL A 37 0.59 3.77 -0.06
N VAL A 38 0.29 3.46 1.19
CA VAL A 38 -0.82 4.03 1.97
C VAL A 38 -0.29 4.73 3.23
N LYS A 39 -1.13 5.56 3.85
CA LYS A 39 -0.91 6.03 5.22
C LYS A 39 -1.83 5.35 6.21
N ASP A 40 -1.28 4.95 7.35
CA ASP A 40 -2.08 4.55 8.49
C ASP A 40 -2.73 5.78 9.18
N PRO A 41 -3.63 5.58 10.16
CA PRO A 41 -4.26 6.69 10.89
C PRO A 41 -3.28 7.62 11.63
N ASP A 42 -2.08 7.15 11.96
CA ASP A 42 -1.03 7.93 12.60
C ASP A 42 -0.17 8.72 11.57
N GLY A 43 -0.42 8.52 10.27
CA GLY A 43 0.30 9.16 9.17
C GLY A 43 1.59 8.45 8.75
N ASN A 44 1.87 7.26 9.29
CA ASN A 44 3.01 6.44 8.88
C ASN A 44 2.78 5.87 7.49
N LYS A 45 3.85 5.81 6.69
CA LYS A 45 3.79 5.22 5.34
C LYS A 45 4.00 3.71 5.42
N VAL A 46 3.03 2.97 4.88
CA VAL A 46 3.10 1.53 4.72
C VAL A 46 3.22 1.25 3.23
N MET A 47 4.28 0.55 2.83
CA MET A 47 4.49 0.10 1.46
C MET A 47 4.03 -1.34 1.32
N ILE A 48 3.21 -1.61 0.32
CA ILE A 48 2.74 -2.95 -0.02
C ILE A 48 3.41 -3.33 -1.34
N CYS A 49 4.18 -4.40 -1.34
CA CYS A 49 4.94 -4.90 -2.47
C CYS A 49 4.45 -6.28 -2.89
N ARG A 50 4.53 -6.57 -4.19
CA ARG A 50 4.38 -7.93 -4.69
C ARG A 50 5.58 -8.79 -4.24
N GLU A 51 5.32 -10.03 -3.82
CA GLU A 51 6.36 -11.06 -3.60
C GLU A 51 7.14 -11.39 -4.89
#